data_AF-A0A5D3I118-F1
#
_entry.id   AF-A0A5D3I118-F1
#
_cell.length_a   1.000
_cell.length_b   1.000
_cell.length_c   1.000
_cell.angle_alpha   90.00
_cell.angle_beta   90.00
_cell.angle_gamma   90.00
#
_symmetry.space_group_name_H-M   'P 1'
#
loop_
_entity.id
_entity.type
_entity.pdbx_description
1 polymer ?
#
loop_
_entity_poly.entity_id
_entity_poly.type
_entity_poly.pdbx_seq_one_letter_code
_entity_poly.pdbx_strand_id
1 'polypeptide(L)'
;MKSKKWFILLGFTLIALLSFMAVLHANEDAKMKKAEDIGLAYKNAEKADEVVAYVNNIPITAGEYLATYASVQNNFALLQQDANKLGLKGKTMVDNTSKLLNKYSPGTIALAQQLSDIAAYSEAIKKGLLKSDQEVQDYIQSIRKMEESNPEAQKTIQIVGESRYFDQVQPKLLKKGLTIGALKAQVISEQKDWTQYKYNLAKNAELKVVNNELITSTKEEALKYLKEMQDVFKP
;
A
#
# COMPACT_ATOMS: atom_id res chain seq x y z
N MET A 1 -23.73 27.06 1.70
CA MET A 1 -22.34 26.88 2.17
C MET A 1 -22.14 25.63 3.06
N LYS A 2 -22.82 24.49 2.77
CA LYS A 2 -22.71 23.26 3.60
C LYS A 2 -22.41 21.96 2.81
N SER A 3 -22.24 22.01 1.49
CA SER A 3 -22.08 20.81 0.64
C SER A 3 -20.63 20.43 0.31
N LYS A 4 -19.63 21.29 0.58
CA LYS A 4 -18.23 21.03 0.20
C LYS A 4 -17.47 20.07 1.13
N LYS A 5 -17.95 19.82 2.35
CA LYS A 5 -17.28 18.94 3.33
C LYS A 5 -17.53 17.44 3.11
N TRP A 6 -18.61 17.07 2.40
CA TRP A 6 -18.97 15.67 2.17
C TRP A 6 -18.18 15.01 1.03
N PHE A 7 -17.75 15.79 0.03
CA PHE A 7 -16.93 15.26 -1.08
C PHE A 7 -15.49 14.92 -0.67
N ILE A 8 -14.96 15.59 0.36
CA ILE A 8 -13.63 15.27 0.89
C ILE A 8 -13.70 13.93 1.65
N LEU A 9 -14.77 13.67 2.40
CA LEU A 9 -14.95 12.41 3.13
C LEU A 9 -15.18 11.20 2.18
N LEU A 10 -15.91 11.40 1.08
CA LEU A 10 -16.16 10.37 0.05
C LEU A 10 -14.94 10.07 -0.84
N GLY A 11 -14.00 11.02 -0.96
CA GLY A 11 -12.71 10.80 -1.64
C GLY A 11 -11.73 9.96 -0.81
N PHE A 12 -11.83 10.01 0.53
CA PHE A 12 -10.93 9.28 1.44
C PHE A 12 -11.35 7.82 1.67
N THR A 13 -12.63 7.48 1.58
CA THR A 13 -13.10 6.08 1.68
C THR A 13 -12.72 5.21 0.47
N LEU A 14 -12.34 5.81 -0.66
CA LEU A 14 -11.97 5.11 -1.89
C LEU A 14 -10.48 4.68 -1.98
N ILE A 15 -9.68 4.99 -0.97
CA ILE A 15 -8.28 4.51 -0.88
C ILE A 15 -8.23 3.11 -0.22
N ALA A 16 -9.25 2.72 0.54
CA ALA A 16 -9.35 1.41 1.19
C ALA A 16 -10.01 0.33 0.32
N LEU A 17 -10.70 0.68 -0.77
CA LEU A 17 -11.62 -0.23 -1.44
C LEU A 17 -10.99 -1.33 -2.31
N LEU A 18 -9.72 -1.20 -2.71
CA LEU A 18 -9.01 -2.31 -3.39
C LEU A 18 -8.46 -3.35 -2.41
N SER A 19 -8.41 -3.05 -1.12
CA SER A 19 -8.08 -4.01 -0.05
C SER A 19 -9.32 -4.63 0.58
N PHE A 20 -10.49 -4.00 0.46
CA PHE A 20 -11.71 -4.43 1.18
C PHE A 20 -12.59 -5.45 0.44
N MET A 21 -12.56 -5.47 -0.89
CA MET A 21 -13.45 -6.38 -1.66
C MET A 21 -12.99 -7.86 -1.68
N ALA A 22 -11.82 -8.18 -1.10
CA ALA A 22 -11.23 -9.53 -1.11
C ALA A 22 -10.83 -10.05 0.29
N VAL A 23 -11.38 -9.48 1.37
CA VAL A 23 -10.98 -9.83 2.75
C VAL A 23 -12.17 -10.05 3.69
N LEU A 24 -13.42 -9.88 3.24
CA LEU A 24 -14.59 -10.02 4.12
C LEU A 24 -14.80 -11.46 4.64
N HIS A 25 -14.21 -12.48 3.99
CA HIS A 25 -14.51 -13.89 4.31
C HIS A 25 -13.30 -14.82 4.51
N ALA A 26 -12.09 -14.27 4.55
CA ALA A 26 -10.87 -15.03 4.79
C ALA A 26 -10.74 -15.46 6.26
N ASN A 27 -10.04 -16.57 6.52
CA ASN A 27 -9.81 -17.10 7.88
C ASN A 27 -9.15 -16.02 8.75
N GLU A 28 -9.72 -15.77 9.94
CA GLU A 28 -9.19 -14.83 10.92
C GLU A 28 -7.71 -15.11 11.22
N ASP A 29 -7.28 -16.38 11.27
CA ASP A 29 -5.88 -16.75 11.49
C ASP A 29 -4.94 -16.18 10.42
N ALA A 30 -5.35 -16.18 9.15
CA ALA A 30 -4.52 -15.68 8.05
C ALA A 30 -4.41 -14.15 8.08
N LYS A 31 -5.47 -13.46 8.50
CA LYS A 31 -5.47 -12.02 8.74
C LYS A 31 -4.55 -11.64 9.91
N MET A 32 -4.63 -12.40 11.00
CA MET A 32 -3.78 -12.20 12.18
C MET A 32 -2.31 -12.49 11.88
N LYS A 33 -2.01 -13.52 11.07
CA LYS A 33 -0.64 -13.81 10.62
C LYS A 33 -0.06 -12.68 9.78
N LYS A 34 -0.85 -12.12 8.86
CA LYS A 34 -0.46 -10.95 8.09
C LYS A 34 -0.14 -9.76 9.00
N ALA A 35 -1.01 -9.47 9.96
CA ALA A 35 -0.80 -8.39 10.92
C ALA A 35 0.44 -8.60 11.79
N GLU A 36 0.73 -9.85 12.16
CA GLU A 36 1.94 -10.23 12.87
C GLU A 36 3.20 -9.98 12.04
N ASP A 37 3.23 -10.42 10.79
CA ASP A 37 4.39 -10.23 9.90
C ASP A 37 4.65 -8.75 9.61
N ILE A 38 3.59 -7.95 9.44
CA ILE A 38 3.70 -6.50 9.32
C ILE A 38 4.24 -5.88 10.61
N GLY A 39 3.78 -6.32 11.78
CA GLY A 39 4.29 -5.85 13.07
C GLY A 39 5.78 -6.16 13.23
N LEU A 40 6.21 -7.37 12.85
CA LEU A 40 7.61 -7.78 12.92
C LEU A 40 8.51 -6.94 12.00
N ALA A 41 8.01 -6.51 10.85
CA ALA A 41 8.75 -5.62 9.93
C ALA A 41 9.12 -4.27 10.58
N TYR A 42 8.33 -3.77 11.53
CA TYR A 42 8.56 -2.48 12.19
C TYR A 42 9.08 -2.60 13.63
N LYS A 43 9.17 -3.82 14.19
CA LYS A 43 9.47 -4.06 15.61
C LYS A 43 10.84 -3.53 16.04
N ASN A 44 11.88 -3.79 15.26
CA ASN A 44 13.24 -3.33 15.57
C ASN A 44 13.50 -2.00 14.88
N ALA A 45 13.69 -0.94 15.66
CA ALA A 45 13.86 0.42 15.14
C ALA A 45 15.02 0.56 14.17
N GLU A 46 16.21 0.18 14.63
CA GLU A 46 17.45 0.32 13.89
C GLU A 46 17.35 -0.39 12.53
N LYS A 47 16.87 -1.64 12.53
CA LYS A 47 16.71 -2.41 11.30
C LYS A 47 15.59 -1.88 10.42
N ALA A 48 14.45 -1.52 11.00
CA ALA A 48 13.27 -1.09 10.23
C ALA A 48 13.50 0.25 9.53
N ASP A 49 14.30 1.14 10.13
CA ASP A 49 14.54 2.48 9.62
C ASP A 49 15.75 2.57 8.66
N GLU A 50 16.50 1.47 8.48
CA GLU A 50 17.54 1.35 7.46
C GLU A 50 16.99 1.61 6.05
N VAL A 51 17.69 2.42 5.26
CA VAL A 51 17.30 2.72 3.88
C VAL A 51 17.77 1.61 2.95
N VAL A 52 16.83 1.00 2.24
CA VAL A 52 17.09 -0.15 1.36
C VAL A 52 17.03 0.21 -0.12
N ALA A 53 16.31 1.29 -0.45
CA ALA A 53 16.30 1.87 -1.78
C ALA A 53 15.90 3.35 -1.73
N TYR A 54 16.09 4.05 -2.86
CA TYR A 54 15.55 5.37 -3.13
C TYR A 54 14.74 5.35 -4.43
N VAL A 55 13.64 6.08 -4.44
CA VAL A 55 12.86 6.38 -5.64
C VAL A 55 12.74 7.89 -5.78
N ASN A 56 13.32 8.47 -6.84
CA ASN A 56 13.44 9.93 -7.02
C ASN A 56 14.02 10.64 -5.78
N ASN A 57 15.10 10.08 -5.20
CA ASN A 57 15.74 10.54 -3.96
C ASN A 57 14.86 10.47 -2.70
N ILE A 58 13.68 9.85 -2.75
CA ILE A 58 12.86 9.58 -1.56
C ILE A 58 13.19 8.18 -1.04
N PRO A 59 13.55 8.04 0.25
CA PRO A 59 13.96 6.75 0.81
C PRO A 59 12.78 5.78 0.96
N ILE A 60 13.07 4.51 0.71
CA ILE A 60 12.30 3.35 1.13
C ILE A 60 13.08 2.70 2.26
N THR A 61 12.42 2.57 3.41
CA THR A 61 13.01 1.90 4.58
C THR A 61 12.76 0.39 4.56
N ALA A 62 13.60 -0.39 5.24
CA ALA A 62 13.47 -1.83 5.32
C ALA A 62 12.10 -2.25 5.88
N GLY A 63 11.60 -1.55 6.91
CA GLY A 63 10.28 -1.80 7.49
C GLY A 63 9.15 -1.59 6.50
N GLU A 64 9.22 -0.54 5.67
CA GLU A 64 8.22 -0.29 4.62
C GLU A 64 8.22 -1.38 3.54
N TYR A 65 9.42 -1.77 3.09
CA TYR A 65 9.57 -2.83 2.10
C TYR A 65 9.08 -4.18 2.65
N LEU A 66 9.53 -4.56 3.85
CA LEU A 66 9.19 -5.83 4.49
C LEU A 66 7.71 -5.92 4.87
N ALA A 67 7.09 -4.83 5.33
CA ALA A 67 5.64 -4.80 5.58
C ALA A 67 4.84 -5.01 4.30
N THR A 68 5.30 -4.42 3.19
CA THR A 68 4.70 -4.62 1.86
C THR A 68 4.87 -6.07 1.40
N TYR A 69 6.08 -6.61 1.54
CA TYR A 69 6.40 -8.00 1.23
C TYR A 69 5.51 -8.98 2.02
N ALA A 70 5.40 -8.77 3.34
CA ALA A 70 4.52 -9.54 4.21
C ALA A 70 3.05 -9.47 3.77
N SER A 71 2.57 -8.27 3.40
CA SER A 71 1.22 -8.13 2.88
C SER A 71 1.02 -8.92 1.58
N VAL A 72 1.98 -8.87 0.65
CA VAL A 72 1.91 -9.59 -0.62
C VAL A 72 1.87 -11.10 -0.40
N GLN A 73 2.77 -11.62 0.44
CA GLN A 73 2.83 -13.06 0.74
C GLN A 73 1.51 -13.59 1.30
N ASN A 74 0.92 -12.85 2.24
CA ASN A 74 -0.32 -13.28 2.89
C ASN A 74 -1.57 -13.04 2.01
N ASN A 75 -1.58 -11.99 1.16
CA ASN A 75 -2.73 -11.68 0.30
C ASN A 75 -3.05 -12.82 -0.69
N PHE A 76 -2.05 -13.59 -1.15
CA PHE A 76 -2.29 -14.73 -2.03
C PHE A 76 -3.16 -15.81 -1.36
N ALA A 77 -2.85 -16.13 -0.10
CA ALA A 77 -3.61 -17.11 0.67
C ALA A 77 -5.06 -16.61 0.94
N LEU A 78 -5.23 -15.32 1.22
CA LEU A 78 -6.54 -14.71 1.45
C LEU A 78 -7.40 -14.72 0.17
N LEU A 79 -6.81 -14.37 -0.99
CA LEU A 79 -7.51 -14.36 -2.29
C LEU A 79 -8.08 -15.72 -2.68
N GLN A 80 -7.34 -16.82 -2.43
CA GLN A 80 -7.80 -18.18 -2.74
C GLN A 80 -8.96 -18.64 -1.84
N GLN A 81 -9.01 -18.17 -0.59
CA GLN A 81 -10.10 -18.52 0.34
C GLN A 81 -11.43 -17.84 -0.06
N ASP A 82 -11.35 -16.63 -0.61
CA ASP A 82 -12.52 -15.86 -1.02
C ASP A 82 -13.10 -16.31 -2.38
N ALA A 83 -12.29 -16.93 -3.26
CA ALA A 83 -12.70 -17.42 -4.58
C ALA A 83 -13.95 -18.32 -4.54
N ASN A 84 -14.05 -19.16 -3.51
CA ASN A 84 -15.13 -20.13 -3.33
C ASN A 84 -16.48 -19.50 -2.95
N LYS A 85 -16.47 -18.20 -2.57
CA LYS A 85 -17.65 -17.45 -2.12
C LYS A 85 -18.11 -16.41 -3.14
N LEU A 86 -17.43 -16.33 -4.29
CA LEU A 86 -17.69 -15.35 -5.34
C LEU A 86 -18.39 -15.99 -6.56
N GLY A 87 -19.29 -15.24 -7.21
CA GLY A 87 -19.89 -15.65 -8.48
C GLY A 87 -18.88 -15.75 -9.63
N LEU A 88 -19.30 -16.23 -10.80
CA LEU A 88 -18.45 -16.48 -11.99
C LEU A 88 -17.45 -15.36 -12.31
N LYS A 89 -17.90 -14.09 -12.29
CA LYS A 89 -17.01 -12.93 -12.56
C LYS A 89 -15.92 -12.77 -11.50
N GLY A 90 -16.26 -12.97 -10.22
CA GLY A 90 -15.28 -12.89 -9.13
C GLY A 90 -14.31 -14.06 -9.16
N LYS A 91 -14.75 -15.27 -9.53
CA LYS A 91 -13.86 -16.41 -9.75
C LYS A 91 -12.85 -16.15 -10.87
N THR A 92 -13.28 -15.64 -12.03
CA THR A 92 -12.36 -15.28 -13.13
C THR A 92 -11.34 -14.22 -12.71
N MET A 93 -11.77 -13.21 -11.95
CA MET A 93 -10.89 -12.18 -11.41
C MET A 93 -9.85 -12.78 -10.44
N VAL A 94 -10.27 -13.67 -9.54
CA VAL A 94 -9.37 -14.35 -8.60
C VAL A 94 -8.41 -15.28 -9.34
N ASP A 95 -8.87 -16.03 -10.35
CA ASP A 95 -8.01 -16.90 -11.16
C ASP A 95 -6.95 -16.10 -11.92
N ASN A 96 -7.34 -15.00 -12.56
CA ASN A 96 -6.42 -14.12 -13.28
C ASN A 96 -5.43 -13.44 -12.33
N THR A 97 -5.91 -12.97 -11.17
CA THR A 97 -5.05 -12.38 -10.13
C THR A 97 -4.08 -13.42 -9.58
N SER A 98 -4.54 -14.64 -9.32
CA SER A 98 -3.72 -15.73 -8.79
C SER A 98 -2.64 -16.17 -9.78
N LYS A 99 -2.98 -16.27 -11.08
CA LYS A 99 -1.98 -16.53 -12.14
C LYS A 99 -0.91 -15.45 -12.18
N LEU A 100 -1.31 -14.18 -12.07
CA LEU A 100 -0.36 -13.08 -12.04
C LEU A 100 0.52 -13.12 -10.79
N LEU A 101 -0.06 -13.33 -9.60
CA LEU A 101 0.69 -13.41 -8.34
C LEU A 101 1.64 -14.62 -8.29
N ASN A 102 1.29 -15.74 -8.93
CA ASN A 102 2.18 -16.90 -9.04
C ASN A 102 3.32 -16.70 -10.05
N LYS A 103 3.17 -15.78 -11.01
CA LYS A 103 4.18 -15.51 -12.04
C LYS A 103 5.35 -14.68 -11.51
N TYR A 104 5.13 -13.88 -10.47
CA TYR A 104 6.13 -12.96 -9.92
C TYR A 104 6.42 -13.31 -8.47
N SER A 105 7.69 -13.15 -8.07
CA SER A 105 8.05 -13.34 -6.66
C SER A 105 7.36 -12.27 -5.78
N PRO A 106 7.09 -12.56 -4.49
CA PRO A 106 6.61 -11.54 -3.57
C PRO A 106 7.53 -10.32 -3.48
N GLY A 107 8.85 -10.51 -3.65
CA GLY A 107 9.83 -9.43 -3.67
C GLY A 107 9.66 -8.48 -4.87
N THR A 108 9.36 -9.04 -6.04
CA THR A 108 9.07 -8.27 -7.25
C THR A 108 7.80 -7.43 -7.10
N ILE A 109 6.76 -8.03 -6.55
CA ILE A 109 5.48 -7.36 -6.33
C ILE A 109 5.62 -6.26 -5.26
N ALA A 110 6.35 -6.53 -4.17
CA ALA A 110 6.63 -5.54 -3.14
C ALA A 110 7.45 -4.36 -3.68
N LEU A 111 8.48 -4.64 -4.50
CA LEU A 111 9.25 -3.59 -5.17
C LEU A 111 8.37 -2.78 -6.11
N ALA A 112 7.51 -3.42 -6.90
CA ALA A 112 6.57 -2.74 -7.80
C ALA A 112 5.62 -1.80 -7.07
N GLN A 113 5.05 -2.25 -5.95
CA GLN A 113 4.18 -1.43 -5.11
C GLN A 113 4.93 -0.22 -4.57
N GLN A 114 6.08 -0.44 -3.91
CA GLN A 114 6.91 0.65 -3.37
C GLN A 114 7.40 1.63 -4.45
N LEU A 115 7.87 1.13 -5.59
CA LEU A 115 8.28 1.97 -6.72
C LEU A 115 7.13 2.88 -7.18
N SER A 116 5.94 2.30 -7.37
CA SER A 116 4.78 3.05 -7.85
C SER A 116 4.23 4.05 -6.82
N ASP A 117 4.23 3.69 -5.53
CA ASP A 117 3.74 4.55 -4.45
C ASP A 117 4.70 5.70 -4.17
N ILE A 118 6.00 5.44 -4.11
CA ILE A 118 6.98 6.51 -3.88
C ILE A 118 7.11 7.43 -5.10
N ALA A 119 6.98 6.91 -6.32
CA ALA A 119 6.90 7.76 -7.51
C ALA A 119 5.66 8.68 -7.49
N ALA A 120 4.50 8.15 -7.07
CA ALA A 120 3.28 8.94 -6.88
C ALA A 120 3.43 9.98 -5.76
N TYR A 121 4.04 9.61 -4.64
CA TYR A 121 4.31 10.53 -3.54
C TYR A 121 5.27 11.65 -3.96
N SER A 122 6.34 11.31 -4.69
CA SER A 122 7.27 12.29 -5.29
C SER A 122 6.56 13.29 -6.19
N GLU A 123 5.68 12.82 -7.06
CA GLU A 123 4.89 13.68 -7.95
C GLU A 123 3.92 14.57 -7.17
N ALA A 124 3.27 14.04 -6.14
CA ALA A 124 2.37 14.80 -5.29
C ALA A 124 3.11 15.95 -4.57
N ILE A 125 4.33 15.70 -4.07
CA ILE A 125 5.18 16.75 -3.49
C ILE A 125 5.51 17.82 -4.53
N LYS A 126 5.94 17.42 -5.75
CA LYS A 126 6.25 18.36 -6.84
C LYS A 126 5.07 19.25 -7.21
N LYS A 127 3.84 18.75 -7.05
CA LYS A 127 2.59 19.49 -7.28
C LYS A 127 2.10 20.30 -6.07
N GLY A 128 2.84 20.33 -4.96
CA GLY A 128 2.46 21.08 -3.76
C GLY A 128 1.32 20.45 -2.97
N LEU A 129 1.11 19.14 -3.09
CA LEU A 129 0.02 18.40 -2.42
C LEU A 129 0.45 17.73 -1.11
N LEU A 130 1.68 17.99 -0.65
CA LEU A 130 2.22 17.41 0.57
C LEU A 130 1.34 17.76 1.78
N LYS A 131 0.90 16.73 2.49
CA LYS A 131 0.14 16.91 3.73
C LYS A 131 1.01 17.40 4.88
N SER A 132 0.48 18.36 5.63
CA SER A 132 1.13 18.87 6.84
C SER A 132 1.09 17.83 7.96
N ASP A 133 2.00 17.95 8.93
CA ASP A 133 2.02 17.05 10.09
C ASP A 133 0.74 17.20 10.92
N GLN A 134 0.17 18.41 11.00
CA GLN A 134 -1.11 18.64 11.67
C GLN A 134 -2.26 17.89 11.00
N GLU A 135 -2.38 17.94 9.67
CA GLU A 135 -3.41 17.19 8.94
C GLU A 135 -3.29 15.67 9.18
N VAL A 136 -2.06 15.18 9.29
CA VAL A 136 -1.79 13.77 9.58
C VAL A 136 -2.23 13.41 11.01
N GLN A 137 -1.89 14.23 12.00
CA GLN A 137 -2.28 14.01 13.39
C GLN A 137 -3.80 14.08 13.59
N ASP A 138 -4.47 15.05 12.96
CA ASP A 138 -5.93 15.15 12.97
C ASP A 138 -6.57 13.87 12.39
N TYR A 139 -5.99 13.34 11.31
CA TYR A 139 -6.46 12.10 10.71
C TYR A 139 -6.23 10.89 11.63
N ILE A 140 -5.05 10.77 12.25
CA ILE A 140 -4.75 9.73 13.24
C ILE A 140 -5.80 9.74 14.35
N GLN A 141 -6.08 10.90 14.94
CA GLN A 141 -7.09 11.04 15.99
C GLN A 141 -8.48 10.59 15.52
N SER A 142 -8.83 10.87 14.25
CA SER A 142 -10.12 10.48 13.67
C SER A 142 -10.26 8.97 13.46
N ILE A 143 -9.16 8.26 13.18
CA ILE A 143 -9.16 6.81 12.91
C ILE A 143 -8.77 5.97 14.12
N ARG A 144 -8.19 6.55 15.16
CA ARG A 144 -7.63 5.82 16.31
C ARG A 144 -8.63 4.86 16.94
N LYS A 145 -9.87 5.31 17.17
CA LYS A 145 -10.93 4.44 17.72
C LYS A 145 -11.25 3.24 16.82
N MET A 146 -11.18 3.43 15.50
CA MET A 146 -11.39 2.35 14.53
C MET A 146 -10.24 1.34 14.60
N GLU A 147 -8.99 1.80 14.69
CA GLU A 147 -7.82 0.94 14.86
C GLU A 147 -7.81 0.21 16.21
N GLU A 148 -8.26 0.87 17.28
CA GLU A 148 -8.46 0.27 18.60
C GLU A 148 -9.49 -0.87 18.58
N SER A 149 -10.50 -0.77 17.73
CA SER A 149 -11.52 -1.81 17.53
C SER A 149 -11.14 -2.88 16.50
N ASN A 150 -10.03 -2.73 15.79
CA ASN A 150 -9.60 -3.65 14.73
C ASN A 150 -8.57 -4.66 15.26
N PRO A 151 -8.90 -5.97 15.34
CA PRO A 151 -7.99 -6.99 15.85
C PRO A 151 -6.64 -7.08 15.11
N GLU A 152 -6.64 -6.89 13.79
CA GLU A 152 -5.42 -6.89 12.98
C GLU A 152 -4.53 -5.70 13.36
N ALA A 153 -5.11 -4.50 13.45
CA ALA A 153 -4.38 -3.31 13.86
C ALA A 153 -3.82 -3.46 15.28
N GLN A 154 -4.63 -3.97 16.22
CA GLN A 154 -4.19 -4.25 17.58
C GLN A 154 -3.03 -5.23 17.65
N LYS A 155 -3.04 -6.29 16.82
CA LYS A 155 -1.92 -7.24 16.74
C LYS A 155 -0.63 -6.57 16.26
N THR A 156 -0.71 -5.72 15.24
CA THR A 156 0.45 -4.95 14.77
C THR A 156 0.94 -3.99 15.85
N ILE A 157 0.04 -3.22 16.48
CA ILE A 157 0.38 -2.27 17.56
C ILE A 157 1.06 -2.97 18.73
N GLN A 158 0.55 -4.14 19.15
CA GLN A 158 1.12 -4.92 20.23
C GLN A 158 2.58 -5.34 19.96
N ILE A 159 2.89 -5.70 18.70
CA ILE A 159 4.24 -6.15 18.31
C ILE A 159 5.22 -4.97 18.17
N VAL A 160 4.75 -3.86 17.59
CA VAL A 160 5.56 -2.66 17.33
C VAL A 160 5.78 -1.85 18.61
N GLY A 161 4.82 -1.89 19.53
CA GLY A 161 4.72 -1.00 20.68
C GLY A 161 3.92 0.26 20.34
N GLU A 162 2.99 0.63 21.22
CA GLU A 162 2.02 1.70 21.00
C GLU A 162 2.67 3.05 20.64
N SER A 163 3.66 3.49 21.43
CA SER A 163 4.35 4.76 21.16
C SER A 163 5.06 4.75 19.81
N ARG A 164 5.83 3.70 19.49
CA ARG A 164 6.50 3.61 18.19
C ARG A 164 5.48 3.60 17.03
N TYR A 165 4.38 2.88 17.20
CA TYR A 165 3.34 2.81 16.18
C TYR A 165 2.71 4.19 15.92
N PHE A 166 2.17 4.84 16.96
CA PHE A 166 1.44 6.10 16.80
C PHE A 166 2.34 7.34 16.60
N ASP A 167 3.57 7.33 17.11
CA ASP A 167 4.44 8.50 17.06
C ASP A 167 5.39 8.48 15.85
N GLN A 168 5.68 7.31 15.28
CA GLN A 168 6.69 7.18 14.22
C GLN A 168 6.16 6.48 12.96
N VAL A 169 5.61 5.26 13.10
CA VAL A 169 5.22 4.44 11.95
C VAL A 169 3.97 5.00 11.28
N GLN A 170 2.88 5.14 12.03
CA GLN A 170 1.57 5.53 11.52
C GLN A 170 1.57 6.94 10.90
N PRO A 171 2.18 7.98 11.51
CA PRO A 171 2.27 9.30 10.89
C PRO A 171 2.99 9.28 9.54
N LYS A 172 4.11 8.54 9.44
CA LYS A 172 4.88 8.42 8.20
C LYS A 172 4.06 7.77 7.09
N LEU A 173 3.40 6.64 7.38
CA LEU A 173 2.58 5.91 6.41
C LEU A 173 1.36 6.73 5.97
N LEU A 174 0.66 7.37 6.90
CA LEU A 174 -0.49 8.21 6.60
C LEU A 174 -0.10 9.46 5.83
N LYS A 175 1.01 10.12 6.16
CA LYS A 175 1.49 11.28 5.39
C LYS A 175 1.69 10.92 3.92
N LYS A 176 2.32 9.77 3.64
CA LYS A 176 2.46 9.24 2.27
C LYS A 176 1.10 8.95 1.65
N GLY A 177 0.26 8.17 2.32
CA GLY A 177 -1.06 7.75 1.80
C GLY A 177 -2.00 8.90 1.51
N LEU A 178 -2.13 9.87 2.41
CA LEU A 178 -2.97 11.05 2.25
C LEU A 178 -2.46 11.97 1.13
N THR A 179 -1.13 12.10 1.00
CA THR A 179 -0.49 12.90 -0.07
C THR A 179 -0.71 12.25 -1.44
N ILE A 180 -0.54 10.93 -1.55
CA ILE A 180 -0.88 10.18 -2.77
C ILE A 180 -2.39 10.27 -3.06
N GLY A 181 -3.23 10.22 -2.02
CA GLY A 181 -4.68 10.38 -2.13
C GLY A 181 -5.10 11.71 -2.74
N ALA A 182 -4.46 12.80 -2.33
CA ALA A 182 -4.67 14.12 -2.92
C ALA A 182 -4.31 14.16 -4.41
N LEU A 183 -3.18 13.55 -4.80
CA LEU A 183 -2.79 13.42 -6.20
C LEU A 183 -3.81 12.60 -7.00
N LYS A 184 -4.24 11.45 -6.46
CA LYS A 184 -5.26 10.60 -7.10
C LYS A 184 -6.55 11.38 -7.34
N ALA A 185 -7.02 12.15 -6.35
CA ALA A 185 -8.21 12.98 -6.49
C ALA A 185 -8.05 14.03 -7.60
N GLN A 186 -6.89 14.69 -7.68
CA GLN A 186 -6.60 15.63 -8.77
C GLN A 186 -6.62 14.93 -10.13
N VAL A 187 -5.92 13.82 -10.30
CA VAL A 187 -5.84 13.07 -11.57
C VAL A 187 -7.22 12.61 -12.05
N ILE A 188 -8.05 12.12 -11.12
CA ILE A 188 -9.45 11.73 -11.42
C ILE A 188 -10.29 12.95 -11.83
N SER A 189 -10.12 14.10 -11.17
CA SER A 189 -10.83 15.34 -11.55
C SER A 189 -10.44 15.84 -12.94
N GLU A 190 -9.22 15.53 -13.39
CA GLU A 190 -8.72 15.78 -14.75
C GLU A 190 -9.15 14.69 -15.75
N GLN A 191 -10.03 13.75 -15.36
CA GLN A 191 -10.52 12.63 -16.18
C GLN A 191 -9.42 11.71 -16.73
N LYS A 192 -8.31 11.59 -16.00
CA LYS A 192 -7.20 10.70 -16.36
C LYS A 192 -7.30 9.36 -15.64
N ASP A 193 -6.86 8.30 -16.32
CA ASP A 193 -6.74 6.97 -15.72
C ASP A 193 -5.62 6.98 -14.67
N TRP A 194 -6.00 6.84 -13.40
CA TRP A 194 -5.07 6.80 -12.26
C TRP A 194 -4.06 5.65 -12.36
N THR A 195 -4.51 4.47 -12.79
CA THR A 195 -3.67 3.27 -12.88
C THR A 195 -2.61 3.44 -13.96
N GLN A 196 -2.98 3.98 -15.13
CA GLN A 196 -2.04 4.30 -16.20
C GLN A 196 -1.10 5.45 -15.82
N TYR A 197 -1.62 6.47 -15.13
CA TYR A 197 -0.82 7.59 -14.63
C TYR A 197 0.24 7.11 -13.63
N LYS A 198 -0.15 6.32 -12.64
CA LYS A 198 0.76 5.76 -11.62
C LYS A 198 1.83 4.85 -12.24
N TYR A 199 1.49 4.04 -13.23
CA TYR A 199 2.46 3.26 -13.99
C TYR A 199 3.49 4.15 -14.72
N ASN A 200 3.04 5.23 -15.37
CA ASN A 200 3.94 6.15 -16.06
C ASN A 200 4.90 6.85 -15.08
N LEU A 201 4.42 7.21 -13.88
CA LEU A 201 5.29 7.72 -12.82
C LEU A 201 6.35 6.70 -12.41
N ALA A 202 5.96 5.45 -12.15
CA ALA A 202 6.89 4.37 -11.81
C ALA A 202 7.93 4.12 -12.92
N LYS A 203 7.50 4.12 -14.19
CA LYS A 203 8.37 3.95 -15.36
C LYS A 203 9.45 5.04 -15.41
N ASN A 204 9.06 6.29 -15.18
CA ASN A 204 9.94 7.44 -15.27
C ASN A 204 10.75 7.71 -13.99
N ALA A 205 10.44 7.04 -12.89
CA ALA A 205 11.14 7.25 -11.63
C ALA A 205 12.55 6.68 -11.65
N GLU A 206 13.50 7.37 -11.03
CA GLU A 206 14.84 6.83 -10.78
C GLU A 206 14.78 5.87 -9.58
N LEU A 207 15.16 4.61 -9.76
CA LEU A 207 15.30 3.64 -8.68
C LEU A 207 16.78 3.40 -8.40
N LYS A 208 17.19 3.60 -7.15
CA LYS A 208 18.53 3.25 -6.65
C LYS A 208 18.40 2.27 -5.49
N VAL A 209 18.81 1.02 -5.69
CA VAL A 209 18.84 0.01 -4.63
C VAL A 209 20.12 0.17 -3.81
N VAL A 210 19.99 0.15 -2.49
CA VAL A 210 21.10 0.27 -1.52
C VAL A 210 21.41 -1.10 -0.91
N ASN A 211 20.37 -1.88 -0.58
CA ASN A 211 20.50 -3.22 -0.02
C ASN A 211 20.03 -4.26 -1.05
N ASN A 212 20.99 -4.83 -1.79
CA ASN A 212 20.75 -5.86 -2.80
C ASN A 212 20.49 -7.26 -2.21
N GLU A 213 20.77 -7.46 -0.91
CA GLU A 213 20.41 -8.70 -0.23
C GLU A 213 18.90 -8.75 0.06
N LEU A 214 18.31 -7.59 0.36
CA LEU A 214 16.87 -7.48 0.63
C LEU A 214 16.04 -7.28 -0.64
N ILE A 215 16.47 -6.39 -1.54
CA ILE A 215 15.78 -6.11 -2.81
C ILE A 215 16.55 -6.80 -3.93
N THR A 216 16.07 -7.99 -4.30
CA THR A 216 16.72 -8.84 -5.32
C THR A 216 16.09 -8.70 -6.70
N SER A 217 14.90 -8.10 -6.81
CA SER A 217 14.21 -7.87 -8.10
C SER A 217 14.65 -6.57 -8.77
N THR A 218 14.52 -6.52 -10.09
CA THR A 218 14.89 -5.34 -10.89
C THR A 218 13.71 -4.39 -11.09
N LYS A 219 14.02 -3.16 -11.54
CA LYS A 219 13.01 -2.18 -11.95
C LYS A 219 12.20 -2.72 -13.13
N GLU A 220 12.84 -3.39 -14.07
CA GLU A 220 12.21 -3.95 -15.27
C GLU A 220 11.18 -5.02 -14.91
N GLU A 221 11.51 -5.92 -13.98
CA GLU A 221 10.58 -6.95 -13.48
C GLU A 221 9.39 -6.32 -12.76
N ALA A 222 9.65 -5.32 -11.90
CA ALA A 222 8.62 -4.58 -11.20
C ALA A 222 7.66 -3.87 -12.17
N LEU A 223 8.18 -3.22 -13.22
CA LEU A 223 7.36 -2.56 -14.25
C LEU A 223 6.56 -3.57 -15.07
N LYS A 224 7.12 -4.74 -15.37
CA LYS A 224 6.41 -5.81 -16.08
C LYS A 224 5.21 -6.29 -15.27
N TYR A 225 5.38 -6.52 -13.96
CA TYR A 225 4.28 -6.85 -13.07
C TYR A 225 3.22 -5.74 -13.06
N LEU A 226 3.62 -4.47 -12.87
CA LEU A 226 2.67 -3.36 -12.85
C LEU A 226 1.85 -3.27 -14.14
N LYS A 227 2.50 -3.51 -15.30
CA LYS A 227 1.82 -3.47 -16.60
C LYS A 227 0.78 -4.57 -16.73
N GLU A 228 1.15 -5.81 -16.43
CA GLU A 228 0.25 -6.96 -16.52
C GLU A 228 -0.89 -6.88 -15.49
N MET A 229 -0.65 -6.26 -14.32
CA MET A 229 -1.70 -5.98 -13.34
C MET A 229 -2.81 -5.08 -13.91
N GLN A 230 -2.46 -4.08 -14.74
CA GLN A 230 -3.47 -3.22 -15.38
C GLN A 230 -4.40 -4.03 -16.28
N ASP A 231 -3.87 -5.05 -16.96
CA ASP A 231 -4.63 -5.86 -17.91
C ASP A 231 -5.57 -6.85 -17.19
N VAL A 232 -5.25 -7.25 -15.95
CA VAL A 232 -6.15 -8.08 -15.12
C VAL A 232 -7.40 -7.31 -14.65
N PHE A 233 -7.28 -6.00 -14.43
CA PHE A 233 -8.36 -5.16 -13.89
C PHE A 233 -9.00 -4.23 -14.91
N LYS A 234 -8.63 -4.33 -16.20
CA LYS A 234 -9.39 -3.69 -17.28
C LYS A 234 -10.67 -4.50 -17.52
N PRO A 235 -11.85 -3.86 -17.48
CA PRO A 235 -13.12 -4.50 -17.80
C PRO A 235 -13.20 -4.96 -19.25
#